data_AF-A0A5D4TWF6-F1
#
_entry.id   AF-A0A5D4TWF6-F1
#
_cell.length_a   1.000
_cell.length_b   1.000
_cell.length_c   1.000
_cell.angle_alpha   90.00
_cell.angle_beta   90.00
_cell.angle_gamma   90.00
#
_symmetry.space_group_name_H-M   'P 1'
#
loop_
_entity.id
_entity.type
_entity.pdbx_description
1 polymer ?
#
loop_
_entity_poly.entity_id
_entity_poly.type
_entity_poly.pdbx_seq_one_letter_code
_entity_poly.pdbx_strand_id
1 'polypeptide(L)'
;MNGTINPIKLNEVITYEDLFHEAFKGTPLKAGRVELIMYWIKPGKSFITYDIHDRDKKFVNIEDAPSPPSIHREEISFRTIFDLNQSVDIEIAGVKRPSVIVTINIAWSDDGCVVSYGVTDRTNTTYYGVREELLVRWNPEFVIR
;
A
#
# COMPACT_ATOMS: atom_id res chain seq x y z
N MET A 1 0.69 3.35 -13.78
CA MET A 1 -0.21 2.17 -13.87
C MET A 1 -1.58 2.43 -13.24
N ASN A 2 -2.65 1.80 -13.77
CA ASN A 2 -4.00 1.82 -13.20
C ASN A 2 -4.46 0.40 -12.84
N GLY A 3 -5.33 0.27 -11.84
CA GLY A 3 -5.92 -1.03 -11.49
C GLY A 3 -7.00 -0.92 -10.43
N THR A 4 -7.58 -2.06 -10.07
CA THR A 4 -8.53 -2.22 -8.98
C THR A 4 -8.06 -3.29 -8.01
N ILE A 5 -8.44 -3.14 -6.74
CA ILE A 5 -8.29 -4.15 -5.70
C ILE A 5 -9.60 -4.22 -4.90
N ASN A 6 -9.83 -5.33 -4.20
CA ASN A 6 -11.02 -5.53 -3.38
C ASN A 6 -10.64 -5.78 -1.90
N PRO A 7 -10.08 -4.80 -1.18
CA PRO A 7 -9.69 -4.94 0.23
C PRO A 7 -10.90 -4.99 1.18
N ILE A 8 -10.65 -5.37 2.44
CA ILE A 8 -11.53 -5.02 3.56
C ILE A 8 -11.70 -3.50 3.60
N LYS A 9 -12.94 -3.05 3.73
CA LYS A 9 -13.31 -1.65 3.70
C LYS A 9 -12.63 -0.84 4.82
N LEU A 10 -12.24 0.39 4.50
CA LEU A 10 -11.69 1.32 5.50
C LEU A 10 -12.75 1.61 6.57
N ASN A 11 -12.35 1.69 7.84
CA ASN A 11 -13.21 1.81 9.01
C ASN A 11 -14.13 0.60 9.29
N GLU A 12 -13.99 -0.50 8.54
CA GLU A 12 -14.68 -1.74 8.88
C GLU A 12 -14.24 -2.22 10.26
N VAL A 13 -15.22 -2.60 11.08
CA VAL A 13 -15.00 -3.14 12.42
C VAL A 13 -15.11 -4.65 12.34
N ILE A 14 -13.99 -5.33 12.46
CA ILE A 14 -13.91 -6.79 12.53
C ILE A 14 -14.13 -7.19 13.99
N THR A 15 -15.21 -7.91 14.26
CA THR A 15 -15.49 -8.41 15.61
C THR A 15 -14.81 -9.76 15.85
N TYR A 16 -14.72 -10.19 17.11
CA TYR A 16 -14.22 -11.52 17.41
C TYR A 16 -15.15 -12.59 16.85
N GLU A 17 -16.47 -12.36 16.92
CA GLU A 17 -17.51 -13.23 16.40
C GLU A 17 -17.37 -13.48 14.89
N ASP A 18 -16.96 -12.46 14.12
CA ASP A 18 -16.66 -12.61 12.70
C ASP A 18 -15.53 -13.63 12.48
N LEU A 19 -14.48 -13.59 13.30
CA LEU A 19 -13.27 -14.42 13.14
C LEU A 19 -13.44 -15.87 13.57
N PHE A 20 -14.42 -16.18 14.42
CA PHE A 20 -14.64 -17.52 14.99
C PHE A 20 -15.78 -18.30 14.31
N HIS A 21 -16.31 -17.81 13.20
CA HIS A 21 -17.33 -18.55 12.44
C HIS A 21 -16.80 -19.92 12.00
N GLU A 22 -17.60 -20.99 12.14
CA GLU A 22 -17.17 -22.39 11.99
C GLU A 22 -16.47 -22.72 10.64
N ALA A 23 -16.70 -21.91 9.61
CA ALA A 23 -16.12 -22.04 8.27
C ALA A 23 -14.72 -21.42 8.11
N PHE A 24 -14.27 -20.56 9.05
CA PHE A 24 -13.02 -19.79 8.93
C PHE A 24 -12.11 -20.03 10.14
N LYS A 25 -11.58 -21.26 10.28
CA LYS A 25 -10.56 -21.56 11.29
C LYS A 25 -9.17 -21.16 10.78
N GLY A 26 -8.46 -20.33 11.53
CA GLY A 26 -7.04 -20.02 11.29
C GLY A 26 -6.75 -18.80 10.40
N THR A 27 -7.67 -17.84 10.30
CA THR A 27 -7.38 -16.57 9.62
C THR A 27 -6.33 -15.74 10.38
N PRO A 28 -5.35 -15.11 9.70
CA PRO A 28 -4.42 -14.19 10.33
C PRO A 28 -5.07 -12.83 10.68
N LEU A 29 -6.32 -12.60 10.25
CA LEU A 29 -7.09 -11.40 10.58
C LEU A 29 -7.24 -11.22 12.10
N LYS A 30 -7.32 -9.96 12.52
CA LYS A 30 -7.47 -9.56 13.92
C LYS A 30 -8.73 -8.73 14.11
N ALA A 31 -9.35 -8.86 15.28
CA ALA A 31 -10.47 -8.04 15.65
C ALA A 31 -9.99 -6.60 15.88
N GLY A 32 -10.84 -5.63 15.55
CA GLY A 32 -10.51 -4.21 15.61
C GLY A 32 -11.02 -3.46 14.39
N ARG A 33 -10.67 -2.18 14.31
CA ARG A 33 -11.08 -1.30 13.20
C ARG A 33 -9.94 -1.17 12.19
N VAL A 34 -10.25 -1.29 10.90
CA VAL A 34 -9.28 -1.04 9.81
C VAL A 34 -9.03 0.46 9.67
N GLU A 35 -7.81 0.91 9.96
CA GLU A 35 -7.41 2.34 9.91
C GLU A 35 -6.57 2.69 8.69
N LEU A 36 -5.85 1.70 8.16
CA LEU A 36 -4.99 1.87 7.00
C LEU A 36 -5.11 0.64 6.10
N ILE A 37 -5.32 0.88 4.82
CA ILE A 37 -5.16 -0.14 3.77
C ILE A 37 -3.90 0.21 3.01
N MET A 38 -2.96 -0.72 2.92
CA MET A 38 -1.77 -0.57 2.09
C MET A 38 -1.71 -1.63 1.01
N TYR A 39 -1.60 -1.21 -0.24
CA TYR A 39 -1.33 -2.09 -1.36
C TYR A 39 0.13 -1.97 -1.77
N TRP A 40 0.84 -3.10 -1.69
CA TRP A 40 2.25 -3.24 -2.00
C TRP A 40 2.41 -3.89 -3.37
N ILE A 41 3.22 -3.28 -4.23
CA ILE A 41 3.53 -3.78 -5.57
C ILE A 41 5.05 -3.88 -5.69
N LYS A 42 5.55 -5.12 -5.80
CA LYS A 42 6.98 -5.45 -5.87
C LYS A 42 7.23 -6.40 -7.05
N PRO A 43 8.49 -6.58 -7.49
CA PRO A 43 8.81 -7.54 -8.54
C PRO A 43 8.29 -8.94 -8.18
N GLY A 44 7.40 -9.47 -9.02
CA GLY A 44 6.85 -10.83 -8.86
C GLY A 44 5.86 -11.04 -7.71
N LYS A 45 5.55 -10.01 -6.89
CA LYS A 45 4.56 -10.12 -5.81
C LYS A 45 3.84 -8.79 -5.59
N SER A 46 2.52 -8.85 -5.52
CA SER A 46 1.69 -7.78 -4.96
C SER A 46 0.83 -8.33 -3.82
N PHE A 47 0.59 -7.53 -2.78
CA PHE A 47 -0.20 -7.95 -1.63
C PHE A 47 -0.78 -6.74 -0.89
N ILE A 48 -1.85 -6.97 -0.14
CA ILE A 48 -2.49 -5.95 0.68
C ILE A 48 -2.11 -6.19 2.13
N THR A 49 -1.88 -5.13 2.88
CA THR A 49 -1.79 -5.17 4.34
C THR A 49 -2.75 -4.17 4.97
N TYR A 50 -3.16 -4.45 6.21
CA TYR A 50 -4.01 -3.57 7.00
C TYR A 50 -3.32 -3.18 8.29
N ASP A 51 -3.47 -1.93 8.71
CA ASP A 51 -3.27 -1.58 10.12
C ASP A 51 -4.62 -1.62 10.82
N ILE A 52 -4.74 -2.57 11.75
CA ILE A 52 -5.94 -2.75 12.56
C ILE A 52 -5.67 -2.18 13.94
N HIS A 53 -6.55 -1.28 14.38
CA HIS A 53 -6.54 -0.73 15.72
C HIS A 53 -7.49 -1.51 16.62
N ASP A 54 -6.92 -2.21 17.60
CA ASP A 54 -7.66 -2.82 18.70
C ASP A 54 -7.86 -1.80 19.84
N ARG A 55 -8.95 -1.94 20.60
CA ARG A 55 -9.37 -1.03 21.70
C ARG A 55 -8.26 -0.77 22.73
N ASP A 56 -7.29 -1.68 22.84
CA ASP A 56 -6.10 -1.59 23.70
C ASP A 56 -4.89 -0.87 23.08
N LYS A 57 -5.11 -0.05 22.03
CA LYS A 57 -4.15 0.88 21.39
C LYS A 57 -2.98 0.26 20.62
N LYS A 58 -3.02 -1.04 20.33
CA LYS A 58 -1.97 -1.66 19.49
C LYS A 58 -2.43 -1.68 18.04
N PHE A 59 -1.68 -0.98 17.19
CA PHE A 59 -1.76 -1.16 15.74
C PHE A 59 -1.08 -2.48 15.39
N VAL A 60 -1.80 -3.35 14.67
CA VAL A 60 -1.24 -4.59 14.15
C VAL A 60 -1.28 -4.52 12.63
N ASN A 61 -0.10 -4.57 12.00
CA ASN A 61 0.01 -4.73 10.56
C ASN A 61 -0.18 -6.20 10.19
N ILE A 62 -1.15 -6.50 9.34
CA ILE A 62 -1.46 -7.87 8.90
C ILE A 62 -1.58 -7.94 7.38
N GLU A 63 -1.12 -9.04 6.77
CA GLU A 63 -1.37 -9.32 5.34
C GLU A 63 -2.83 -9.76 5.15
N ASP A 64 -3.43 -9.36 4.02
CA ASP A 64 -4.82 -9.70 3.69
C ASP A 64 -5.02 -11.23 3.56
N ALA A 65 -6.23 -11.66 3.87
CA ALA A 65 -6.61 -13.06 3.90
C ALA A 65 -8.10 -13.23 3.58
N PRO A 66 -8.51 -14.45 3.14
CA PRO A 66 -9.91 -14.77 3.00
C PRO A 66 -10.69 -14.46 4.27
N SER A 67 -11.79 -13.74 4.13
CA SER A 67 -12.65 -13.25 5.21
C SER A 67 -14.07 -13.81 5.06
N PRO A 68 -14.80 -13.99 6.19
CA PRO A 68 -16.21 -14.32 6.15
C PRO A 68 -17.05 -13.26 5.41
N PRO A 69 -18.24 -13.63 4.90
CA PRO A 69 -19.15 -12.69 4.24
C PRO A 69 -19.65 -11.53 5.12
N SER A 70 -19.54 -11.64 6.45
CA SER A 70 -19.92 -10.57 7.38
C SER A 70 -18.94 -9.39 7.38
N ILE A 71 -17.70 -9.61 6.94
CA ILE A 71 -16.69 -8.56 6.82
C ILE A 71 -16.86 -7.88 5.45
N HIS A 72 -17.16 -6.59 5.47
CA HIS A 72 -17.39 -5.84 4.23
C HIS A 72 -16.09 -5.58 3.48
N ARG A 73 -16.10 -5.92 2.20
CA ARG A 73 -15.04 -5.60 1.23
C ARG A 73 -15.60 -4.67 0.17
N GLU A 74 -14.76 -3.79 -0.35
CA GLU A 74 -15.15 -2.84 -1.38
C GLU A 74 -14.11 -2.79 -2.49
N GLU A 75 -14.57 -2.66 -3.73
CA GLU A 75 -13.66 -2.44 -4.86
C GLU A 75 -13.17 -0.99 -4.82
N ILE A 76 -11.85 -0.81 -4.78
CA ILE A 76 -11.21 0.50 -4.89
C ILE A 76 -10.29 0.53 -6.10
N SER A 77 -10.40 1.62 -6.87
CA SER A 77 -9.54 1.89 -8.02
C SER A 77 -8.32 2.70 -7.59
N PHE A 78 -7.18 2.45 -8.23
CA PHE A 78 -5.97 3.22 -8.04
C PHE A 78 -5.34 3.62 -9.37
N ARG A 79 -4.60 4.73 -9.32
CA ARG A 79 -3.77 5.23 -10.40
C ARG A 79 -2.43 5.67 -9.83
N THR A 80 -1.38 5.36 -10.56
CA THR A 80 0.01 5.71 -10.27
C THR A 80 0.61 6.30 -11.53
N ILE A 81 1.45 7.32 -11.38
CA ILE A 81 2.11 7.98 -12.50
C ILE A 81 3.26 7.12 -13.03
N PHE A 82 3.98 6.48 -12.12
CA PHE A 82 5.16 5.69 -12.47
C PHE A 82 4.90 4.20 -12.35
N ASP A 83 5.66 3.42 -13.11
CA ASP A 83 5.56 1.97 -13.18
C ASP A 83 6.77 1.28 -12.53
N LEU A 84 6.57 0.03 -12.13
CA LEU A 84 7.64 -0.80 -11.59
C LEU A 84 8.73 -0.99 -12.66
N ASN A 85 10.00 -0.98 -12.23
CA ASN A 85 11.20 -1.05 -13.08
C ASN A 85 11.39 0.17 -14.01
N GLN A 86 10.59 1.22 -13.87
CA GLN A 86 10.82 2.47 -14.60
C GLN A 86 12.07 3.17 -14.08
N SER A 87 12.88 3.68 -15.00
CA SER A 87 14.05 4.52 -14.67
C SER A 87 13.60 5.94 -14.34
N VAL A 88 14.11 6.47 -13.23
CA VAL A 88 13.78 7.79 -12.69
C VAL A 88 15.02 8.41 -12.06
N ASP A 89 15.11 9.73 -12.04
CA ASP A 89 16.06 10.48 -11.24
C ASP A 89 15.47 10.81 -9.87
N ILE A 90 16.31 10.72 -8.85
CA ILE A 90 15.99 11.23 -7.51
C ILE A 90 17.00 12.27 -7.09
N GLU A 91 16.59 13.22 -6.25
CA GLU A 91 17.49 14.24 -5.72
C GLU A 91 17.66 14.07 -4.21
N ILE A 92 18.86 13.72 -3.79
CA ILE A 92 19.20 13.54 -2.37
C ILE A 92 20.28 14.55 -2.01
N ALA A 93 19.97 15.45 -1.07
CA ALA A 93 20.87 16.52 -0.63
C ALA A 93 21.40 17.38 -1.81
N GLY A 94 20.54 17.72 -2.77
CA GLY A 94 20.90 18.53 -3.95
C GLY A 94 21.61 17.76 -5.07
N VAL A 95 21.84 16.45 -4.90
CA VAL A 95 22.52 15.62 -5.91
C VAL A 95 21.52 14.74 -6.62
N LYS A 96 21.42 14.90 -7.95
CA LYS A 96 20.63 14.03 -8.82
C LYS A 96 21.28 12.66 -9.00
N ARG A 97 20.49 11.61 -8.88
CA ARG A 97 20.92 10.21 -8.94
C ARG A 97 19.99 9.40 -9.84
N PRO A 98 20.51 8.82 -10.93
CA PRO A 98 19.75 7.86 -11.72
C PRO A 98 19.41 6.62 -10.89
N SER A 99 18.14 6.26 -10.89
CA SER A 99 17.54 5.23 -10.05
C SER A 99 16.46 4.45 -10.81
N VAL A 100 15.96 3.39 -10.19
CA VAL A 100 14.89 2.54 -10.73
C VAL A 100 13.84 2.30 -9.67
N ILE A 101 12.56 2.34 -10.04
CA ILE A 101 11.45 2.01 -9.15
C ILE A 101 11.41 0.51 -8.91
N VAL A 102 11.55 0.11 -7.65
CA VAL A 102 11.54 -1.29 -7.20
C VAL A 102 10.34 -1.63 -6.32
N THR A 103 9.58 -0.65 -5.86
CA THR A 103 8.35 -0.87 -5.09
C THR A 103 7.39 0.29 -5.32
N ILE A 104 6.09 0.01 -5.37
CA ILE A 104 5.02 1.01 -5.34
C ILE A 104 4.11 0.68 -4.16
N ASN A 105 3.81 1.69 -3.34
CA ASN A 105 2.93 1.58 -2.20
C ASN A 105 1.79 2.57 -2.36
N ILE A 106 0.57 2.07 -2.21
CA ILE A 106 -0.65 2.89 -2.26
C ILE A 106 -1.35 2.71 -0.92
N ALA A 107 -1.52 3.81 -0.19
CA ALA A 107 -2.06 3.81 1.16
C ALA A 107 -3.37 4.58 1.20
N TRP A 108 -4.42 3.97 1.74
CA TRP A 108 -5.72 4.60 1.98
C TRP A 108 -5.99 4.69 3.48
N SER A 109 -6.31 5.90 3.93
CA SER A 109 -6.66 6.24 5.31
C SER A 109 -7.76 7.29 5.31
N ASP A 110 -8.23 7.68 6.50
CA ASP A 110 -9.21 8.78 6.64
C ASP A 110 -8.71 10.11 6.05
N ASP A 111 -7.39 10.33 6.05
CA ASP A 111 -6.75 11.52 5.49
C ASP A 111 -6.64 11.48 3.95
N GLY A 112 -7.05 10.36 3.33
CA GLY A 112 -7.07 10.16 1.88
C GLY A 112 -6.10 9.09 1.39
N CYS A 113 -5.78 9.20 0.09
CA CYS A 113 -4.93 8.25 -0.63
C CYS A 113 -3.54 8.85 -0.88
N VAL A 114 -2.49 8.10 -0.55
CA VAL A 114 -1.09 8.49 -0.77
C VAL A 114 -0.37 7.42 -1.57
N VAL A 115 0.30 7.84 -2.65
CA VAL A 115 1.18 6.98 -3.45
C VAL A 115 2.64 7.29 -3.10
N SER A 116 3.40 6.25 -2.80
CA SER A 116 4.84 6.35 -2.56
C SER A 116 5.61 5.22 -3.21
N TYR A 117 6.90 5.44 -3.40
CA TYR A 117 7.77 4.57 -4.18
C TYR A 117 8.98 4.13 -3.36
N GLY A 118 9.41 2.91 -3.61
CA GLY A 118 10.75 2.42 -3.30
C GLY A 118 11.61 2.55 -4.55
N VAL A 119 12.73 3.26 -4.45
CA VAL A 119 13.63 3.55 -5.58
C VAL A 119 15.05 3.12 -5.22
N THR A 120 15.70 2.38 -6.12
CA THR A 120 17.07 1.91 -5.93
C THR A 120 18.01 2.66 -6.86
N ASP A 121 19.05 3.28 -6.30
CA ASP A 121 20.09 3.94 -7.07
C ASP A 121 21.16 2.95 -7.55
N ARG A 122 22.10 3.43 -8.37
CA ARG A 122 23.21 2.59 -8.89
C ARG A 122 24.17 2.08 -7.81
N THR A 123 24.14 2.63 -6.59
CA THR A 123 24.92 2.14 -5.45
C THR A 123 24.22 0.98 -4.73
N ASN A 124 23.09 0.52 -5.27
CA ASN A 124 22.22 -0.49 -4.67
C ASN A 124 21.61 -0.03 -3.33
N THR A 125 21.49 1.29 -3.13
CA THR A 125 20.79 1.88 -1.99
C THR A 125 19.33 2.06 -2.36
N THR A 126 18.41 1.48 -1.57
CA THR A 126 16.97 1.65 -1.77
C THR A 126 16.42 2.71 -0.81
N TYR A 127 15.78 3.73 -1.38
CA TYR A 127 15.07 4.77 -0.65
C TYR A 127 13.58 4.43 -0.69
N TYR A 128 12.98 4.24 0.48
CA TYR A 128 11.55 3.95 0.61
C TYR A 128 10.78 5.20 1.00
N GLY A 129 9.49 5.24 0.67
CA GLY A 129 8.60 6.34 1.04
C GLY A 129 8.79 7.60 0.21
N VAL A 130 9.42 7.51 -0.96
CA VAL A 130 9.53 8.65 -1.89
C VAL A 130 8.14 8.95 -2.44
N ARG A 131 7.57 10.10 -2.06
CA ARG A 131 6.20 10.46 -2.46
C ARG A 131 6.10 10.74 -3.96
N GLU A 132 4.95 10.40 -4.54
CA GLU A 132 4.68 10.60 -5.97
C GLU A 132 4.91 12.05 -6.41
N GLU A 133 4.48 13.03 -5.62
CA GLU A 133 4.61 14.45 -5.98
C GLU A 133 6.07 14.90 -6.05
N LEU A 134 6.94 14.29 -5.24
CA LEU A 134 8.37 14.58 -5.26
C LEU A 134 9.04 13.93 -6.48
N LEU A 135 8.68 12.69 -6.79
CA LEU A 135 9.20 11.97 -7.94
C LEU A 135 8.79 12.64 -9.25
N VAL A 136 7.56 13.17 -9.32
CA VAL A 136 7.07 14.04 -10.40
C VAL A 136 7.93 15.29 -10.57
N ARG A 137 8.27 15.99 -9.48
CA ARG A 137 9.09 17.21 -9.56
C ARG A 137 10.48 16.92 -10.13
N TRP A 138 11.04 15.76 -9.84
CA TRP A 138 12.35 15.37 -10.36
C TRP A 138 12.31 14.86 -11.79
N ASN A 139 11.16 14.33 -12.23
CA ASN A 139 10.97 13.71 -13.53
C ASN A 139 9.70 14.24 -14.24
N PRO A 140 9.62 15.56 -14.53
CA PRO A 140 8.42 16.19 -15.07
C PRO A 140 7.99 15.64 -16.45
N GLU A 141 8.92 15.06 -17.21
CA GLU A 141 8.69 14.48 -18.53
C GLU A 141 7.71 13.30 -18.53
N PHE A 142 7.51 12.63 -17.38
CA PHE A 142 6.55 11.53 -17.27
C PHE A 142 5.12 11.98 -16.97
N VAL A 143 4.91 13.27 -16.67
CA VAL A 143 3.58 13.83 -16.40
C VAL A 143 2.94 14.41 -17.66
N ILE A 144 3.75 14.81 -18.64
CA ILE A 144 3.29 15.40 -19.90
C ILE A 144 2.95 14.28 -20.90
N ARG A 145 1.84 13.57 -20.69
CA ARG A 145 1.20 12.71 -21.69
C ARG A 145 -0.32 12.73 -21.56
#